data_AF-A0A142JE88-F1
#
_entry.id   AF-A0A142JE88-F1
#
_cell.length_a   1.000
_cell.length_b   1.000
_cell.length_c   1.000
_cell.angle_alpha   90.00
_cell.angle_beta   90.00
_cell.angle_gamma   90.00
#
_symmetry.space_group_name_H-M   'P 1'
#
loop_
_entity.id
_entity.type
_entity.pdbx_description
1 polymer ?
#
loop_
_entity_poly.entity_id
_entity_poly.type
_entity_poly.pdbx_seq_one_letter_code
_entity_poly.pdbx_strand_id
1 'polypeptide(L)'
;MSIATATEAPGAFQGTLTDKLKEQFDAGLLSGQELRPDFTIAQPVHRYTSIDHAIWRKLYERQAEMLRGRVSDEFLQGLATLGMEKDRVPDFDQLNETLMRATGWQVVAVPGLVPDEVFFEHLANRRFPASWWMRKPEQLDYLQEPDCFHDVFGHVPLLINPVFADYMEAYGKGGLKAAGLGALEMLSRLYWYTVEFGLIRTPQGLRIYGAGIVSSQGESIYSLDSASPNRIGFDVRRIMRTRYRIDTFQKTYFVIDSFEQLFDATRPDFAPLYQALREQPTLGAGDIAEGDQVINAGTREGWADTDDI
;
A
#
# COMPACT_ATOMS: atom_id res chain seq x y z
N MET A 1 22.03 7.80 -54.40
CA MET A 1 22.19 8.14 -52.98
C MET A 1 20.81 8.20 -52.37
N SER A 2 20.37 7.10 -51.76
CA SER A 2 19.04 6.98 -51.16
C SER A 2 19.14 7.37 -49.69
N ILE A 3 18.28 8.30 -49.29
CA ILE A 3 18.20 8.86 -47.94
C ILE A 3 17.40 7.85 -47.11
N ALA A 4 18.02 7.32 -46.06
CA ALA A 4 17.36 6.42 -45.12
C ALA A 4 16.48 7.24 -44.17
N THR A 5 15.18 6.94 -44.17
CA THR A 5 14.18 7.42 -43.24
C THR A 5 14.38 6.79 -41.87
N ALA A 6 14.42 7.62 -40.82
CA ALA A 6 14.37 7.18 -39.44
C ALA A 6 12.99 6.55 -39.16
N THR A 7 12.99 5.31 -38.68
CA THR A 7 11.83 4.62 -38.11
C THR A 7 11.43 5.30 -36.80
N GLU A 8 10.21 5.84 -36.75
CA GLU A 8 9.57 6.35 -35.54
C GLU A 8 9.34 5.20 -34.55
N ALA A 9 9.69 5.43 -33.28
CA ALA A 9 9.37 4.54 -32.17
C ALA A 9 7.87 4.64 -31.83
N PRO A 10 7.21 3.55 -31.41
CA PRO A 10 5.78 3.57 -31.13
C PRO A 10 5.50 4.24 -29.77
N GLY A 11 4.56 5.21 -29.78
CA GLY A 11 3.72 5.58 -28.65
C GLY A 11 4.43 6.13 -27.41
N ALA A 12 4.97 7.35 -27.48
CA ALA A 12 5.36 8.07 -26.27
C ALA A 12 4.10 8.41 -25.43
N PHE A 13 4.06 7.90 -24.20
CA PHE A 13 3.07 8.22 -23.18
C PHE A 13 2.94 9.75 -22.99
N GLN A 14 1.74 10.30 -23.17
CA GLN A 14 1.44 11.75 -23.12
C GLN A 14 0.91 12.23 -21.75
N GLY A 15 1.26 11.57 -20.64
CA GLY A 15 0.99 12.07 -19.29
C GLY A 15 2.17 12.88 -18.75
N THR A 16 1.90 13.92 -17.94
CA THR A 16 2.93 14.58 -17.14
C THR A 16 3.47 13.60 -16.11
N LEU A 17 4.65 13.03 -16.37
CA LEU A 17 5.41 12.26 -15.38
C LEU A 17 5.62 13.14 -14.15
N THR A 18 5.16 12.69 -12.97
CA THR A 18 5.47 13.37 -11.71
C THR A 18 6.98 13.31 -11.44
N ASP A 19 7.52 14.21 -10.63
CA ASP A 19 8.97 14.26 -10.37
C ASP A 19 9.50 12.92 -9.81
N LYS A 20 8.75 12.26 -8.92
CA LYS A 20 9.09 10.93 -8.39
C LYS A 20 9.06 9.83 -9.46
N LEU A 21 8.08 9.87 -10.36
CA LEU A 21 8.07 8.95 -11.50
C LEU A 21 9.34 9.19 -12.34
N LYS A 22 9.64 10.44 -12.66
CA LYS A 22 10.82 10.80 -13.46
C LYS A 22 12.14 10.32 -12.83
N GLU A 23 12.30 10.47 -11.51
CA GLU A 23 13.47 9.94 -10.78
C GLU A 23 13.65 8.43 -10.99
N GLN A 24 12.56 7.66 -11.05
CA GLN A 24 12.60 6.21 -11.29
C GLN A 24 13.04 5.88 -12.73
N PHE A 25 12.64 6.68 -13.71
CA PHE A 25 13.15 6.57 -15.09
C PHE A 25 14.66 6.88 -15.13
N ASP A 26 15.07 7.97 -14.48
CA ASP A 26 16.47 8.42 -14.46
C ASP A 26 17.39 7.43 -13.71
N ALA A 27 16.86 6.69 -12.73
CA ALA A 27 17.55 5.62 -12.01
C ALA A 27 17.80 4.35 -12.86
N GLY A 28 17.31 4.29 -14.12
CA GLY A 28 17.54 3.16 -15.02
C GLY A 28 16.71 1.92 -14.68
N LEU A 29 15.62 2.08 -13.90
CA LEU A 29 14.73 0.98 -13.54
C LEU A 29 13.99 0.39 -14.75
N LEU A 30 13.86 1.16 -15.83
CA LEU A 30 13.28 0.72 -17.11
C LEU A 30 14.32 0.34 -18.17
N SER A 31 15.62 0.36 -17.84
CA SER A 31 16.66 0.01 -18.82
C SER A 31 16.44 -1.40 -19.38
N GLY A 32 16.25 -1.47 -20.71
CA GLY A 32 15.98 -2.73 -21.41
C GLY A 32 14.58 -3.32 -21.20
N GLN A 33 13.63 -2.55 -20.64
CA GLN A 33 12.24 -2.98 -20.41
C GLN A 33 11.27 -2.21 -21.32
N GLU A 34 10.23 -2.91 -21.80
CA GLU A 34 9.10 -2.28 -22.50
C GLU A 34 8.06 -1.84 -21.46
N LEU A 35 7.83 -0.52 -21.36
CA LEU A 35 6.76 0.03 -20.53
C LEU A 35 5.44 -0.02 -21.30
N ARG A 36 4.47 -0.76 -20.77
CA ARG A 36 3.12 -0.86 -21.37
C ARG A 36 2.27 0.38 -21.02
N PRO A 37 1.15 0.63 -21.74
CA PRO A 37 0.29 1.78 -21.47
C PRO A 37 -0.30 1.83 -20.06
N ASP A 38 -0.47 0.67 -19.42
CA ASP A 38 -0.90 0.56 -18.03
C ASP A 38 0.27 0.56 -17.04
N PHE A 39 1.43 1.09 -17.43
CA PHE A 39 2.67 1.18 -16.62
C PHE A 39 3.29 -0.16 -16.21
N THR A 40 2.74 -1.28 -16.65
CA THR A 40 3.32 -2.59 -16.36
C THR A 40 4.55 -2.85 -17.21
N ILE A 41 5.44 -3.67 -16.66
CA ILE A 41 6.59 -4.25 -17.35
C ILE A 41 6.59 -5.77 -17.10
N ALA A 42 7.36 -6.52 -17.89
CA ALA A 42 7.74 -7.87 -17.46
C ALA A 42 8.65 -7.74 -16.23
N GLN A 43 8.44 -8.55 -15.19
CA GLN A 43 9.34 -8.53 -14.03
C GLN A 43 10.76 -8.89 -14.49
N PRO A 44 11.76 -8.01 -14.33
CA PRO A 44 13.10 -8.28 -14.83
C PRO A 44 13.87 -9.15 -13.84
N VAL A 45 13.42 -10.39 -13.60
CA VAL A 45 13.96 -11.33 -12.61
C VAL A 45 15.48 -11.54 -12.71
N HIS A 46 16.05 -11.45 -13.91
CA HIS A 46 17.49 -11.55 -14.16
C HIS A 46 18.32 -10.37 -13.62
N ARG A 47 17.68 -9.26 -13.24
CA ARG A 47 18.34 -8.08 -12.68
C ARG A 47 18.53 -8.17 -11.16
N TYR A 48 17.86 -9.10 -10.48
CA TYR A 48 18.13 -9.33 -9.07
C TYR A 48 19.52 -9.93 -8.89
N THR A 49 20.31 -9.27 -8.07
CA THR A 49 21.64 -9.71 -7.68
C THR A 49 21.59 -10.57 -6.43
N SER A 50 22.72 -11.19 -6.08
CA SER A 50 22.87 -11.87 -4.79
C SER A 50 22.65 -10.92 -3.60
N ILE A 51 22.93 -9.63 -3.77
CA ILE A 51 22.69 -8.60 -2.74
C ILE A 51 21.19 -8.41 -2.54
N ASP A 52 20.42 -8.27 -3.61
CA ASP A 52 18.96 -8.08 -3.53
C ASP A 52 18.28 -9.27 -2.84
N HIS A 53 18.67 -10.49 -3.19
CA HIS A 53 18.19 -11.71 -2.53
C HIS A 53 18.61 -11.80 -1.05
N ALA A 54 19.81 -11.33 -0.70
CA ALA A 54 20.26 -11.29 0.69
C ALA A 54 19.49 -10.23 1.51
N ILE A 55 19.19 -9.08 0.93
CA ILE A 55 18.36 -8.04 1.56
C ILE A 55 16.94 -8.56 1.79
N TRP A 56 16.32 -9.17 0.77
CA TRP A 56 15.01 -9.81 0.89
C TRP A 56 14.99 -10.79 2.06
N ARG A 57 15.96 -11.72 2.11
CA ARG A 57 16.04 -12.72 3.18
C ARG A 57 16.16 -12.09 4.56
N LYS A 58 17.04 -11.10 4.70
CA LYS A 58 17.23 -10.40 5.97
C LYS A 58 15.95 -9.70 6.44
N LEU A 59 15.25 -9.03 5.51
CA LEU A 59 13.98 -8.37 5.80
C LEU A 59 12.89 -9.41 6.15
N TYR A 60 12.77 -10.47 5.37
CA TYR A 60 11.81 -11.55 5.60
C TYR A 60 12.01 -12.18 6.97
N GLU A 61 13.23 -12.61 7.31
CA GLU A 61 13.53 -13.25 8.59
C GLU A 61 13.22 -12.32 9.77
N ARG A 62 13.65 -11.06 9.68
CA ARG A 62 13.37 -10.03 10.69
C ARG A 62 11.87 -9.82 10.90
N GLN A 63 11.10 -9.64 9.82
CA GLN A 63 9.67 -9.37 9.92
C GLN A 63 8.90 -10.63 10.32
N ALA A 64 9.18 -11.80 9.75
CA ALA A 64 8.45 -13.03 10.04
C ALA A 64 8.62 -13.52 11.49
N GLU A 65 9.74 -13.20 12.13
CA GLU A 65 9.91 -13.42 13.57
C GLU A 65 9.12 -12.39 14.38
N MET A 66 9.32 -11.10 14.09
CA MET A 66 8.73 -10.00 14.85
C MET A 66 7.20 -9.93 14.75
N LEU A 67 6.61 -10.24 13.60
CA LEU A 67 5.18 -10.11 13.34
C LEU A 67 4.33 -11.17 14.07
N ARG A 68 4.93 -12.25 14.59
CA ARG A 68 4.20 -13.29 15.33
C ARG A 68 3.53 -12.70 16.57
N GLY A 69 2.21 -12.81 16.65
CA GLY A 69 1.41 -12.23 17.73
C GLY A 69 1.18 -10.72 17.60
N ARG A 70 1.70 -10.07 16.55
CA ARG A 70 1.49 -8.64 16.25
C ARG A 70 0.63 -8.41 15.01
N VAL A 71 0.76 -9.24 13.98
CA VAL A 71 -0.04 -9.16 12.76
C VAL A 71 -1.28 -10.04 12.84
N SER A 72 -2.29 -9.74 12.03
CA SER A 72 -3.51 -10.53 11.88
C SER A 72 -3.21 -11.97 11.48
N ASP A 73 -4.05 -12.90 11.93
CA ASP A 73 -3.89 -14.32 11.60
C ASP A 73 -4.07 -14.55 10.09
N GLU A 74 -4.92 -13.75 9.44
CA GLU A 74 -5.14 -13.75 7.99
C GLU A 74 -3.87 -13.41 7.21
N PHE A 75 -3.05 -12.46 7.69
CA PHE A 75 -1.78 -12.15 7.06
C PHE A 75 -0.81 -13.34 7.16
N LEU A 76 -0.68 -13.95 8.34
CA LEU A 76 0.20 -15.12 8.53
C LEU A 76 -0.27 -16.31 7.69
N GLN A 77 -1.57 -16.53 7.60
CA GLN A 77 -2.16 -17.55 6.75
C GLN A 77 -1.89 -17.27 5.27
N GLY A 78 -2.04 -16.02 4.83
CA GLY A 78 -1.73 -15.58 3.48
C GLY A 78 -0.28 -15.84 3.10
N LEU A 79 0.65 -15.44 3.98
CA LEU A 79 2.09 -15.65 3.78
C LEU A 79 2.44 -17.13 3.65
N ALA A 80 1.86 -17.98 4.52
CA ALA A 80 2.03 -19.43 4.45
C ALA A 80 1.42 -20.04 3.18
N THR A 81 0.24 -19.57 2.76
CA THR A 81 -0.50 -20.10 1.61
C THR A 81 0.19 -19.75 0.29
N LEU A 82 0.69 -18.52 0.16
CA LEU A 82 1.43 -18.08 -1.03
C LEU A 82 2.76 -18.81 -1.21
N GLY A 83 3.29 -19.45 -0.16
CA GLY A 83 4.56 -20.15 -0.22
C GLY A 83 5.72 -19.21 -0.57
N MET A 84 5.64 -17.94 -0.16
CA MET A 84 6.60 -16.91 -0.52
C MET A 84 8.01 -17.31 -0.07
N GLU A 85 8.94 -17.42 -1.01
CA GLU A 85 10.30 -17.87 -0.70
C GLU A 85 11.01 -16.90 0.24
N LYS A 86 11.53 -17.43 1.35
CA LYS A 86 12.30 -16.62 2.31
C LYS A 86 13.67 -16.21 1.78
N ASP A 87 14.27 -17.01 0.90
CA ASP A 87 15.70 -16.93 0.57
C ASP A 87 16.03 -16.11 -0.67
N ARG A 88 15.02 -15.67 -1.44
CA ARG A 88 15.14 -14.87 -2.66
C ARG A 88 13.93 -13.98 -2.88
N VAL A 89 14.09 -12.96 -3.72
CA VAL A 89 12.97 -12.11 -4.17
C VAL A 89 11.99 -12.96 -4.97
N PRO A 90 10.67 -12.89 -4.71
CA PRO A 90 9.67 -13.72 -5.40
C PRO A 90 9.61 -13.45 -6.89
N ASP A 91 9.44 -14.53 -7.66
CA ASP A 91 8.98 -14.48 -9.04
C ASP A 91 7.46 -14.27 -9.05
N PHE A 92 7.00 -13.19 -9.68
CA PHE A 92 5.59 -12.79 -9.66
C PHE A 92 4.73 -13.79 -10.43
N ASP A 93 5.23 -14.41 -11.49
CA ASP A 93 4.43 -15.40 -12.24
C ASP A 93 4.15 -16.63 -11.38
N GLN A 94 5.15 -17.10 -10.62
CA GLN A 94 4.99 -18.22 -9.68
C GLN A 94 4.06 -17.86 -8.52
N LEU A 95 4.18 -16.65 -7.98
CA LEU A 95 3.30 -16.13 -6.93
C LEU A 95 1.84 -16.06 -7.42
N ASN A 96 1.66 -15.60 -8.67
CA ASN A 96 0.36 -15.42 -9.31
C ASN A 96 -0.37 -16.73 -9.54
N GLU A 97 0.32 -17.85 -9.76
CA GLU A 97 -0.34 -19.16 -9.86
C GLU A 97 -1.22 -19.45 -8.64
N THR A 98 -0.72 -19.14 -7.44
CA THR A 98 -1.45 -19.38 -6.18
C THR A 98 -2.49 -18.29 -5.94
N LEU A 99 -2.12 -17.02 -6.13
CA LEU A 99 -3.02 -15.89 -5.86
C LEU A 99 -4.25 -15.90 -6.79
N MET A 100 -4.05 -16.19 -8.08
CA MET A 100 -5.15 -16.28 -9.05
C MET A 100 -6.10 -17.43 -8.72
N ARG A 101 -5.59 -18.58 -8.28
CA ARG A 101 -6.44 -19.71 -7.86
C ARG A 101 -7.25 -19.39 -6.61
N ALA A 102 -6.70 -18.61 -5.69
CA ALA A 102 -7.34 -18.30 -4.41
C ALA A 102 -8.44 -17.24 -4.56
N THR A 103 -8.15 -16.12 -5.22
CA THR A 103 -9.04 -14.95 -5.25
C THR A 103 -9.15 -14.30 -6.63
N GLY A 104 -8.52 -14.85 -7.66
CA GLY A 104 -8.48 -14.25 -9.00
C GLY A 104 -7.59 -13.00 -9.10
N TRP A 105 -6.86 -12.67 -8.03
CA TRP A 105 -5.90 -11.58 -8.01
C TRP A 105 -4.55 -11.99 -8.63
N GLN A 106 -3.83 -11.01 -9.14
CA GLN A 106 -2.45 -11.16 -9.58
C GLN A 106 -1.63 -9.92 -9.23
N VAL A 107 -0.34 -10.08 -9.01
CA VAL A 107 0.65 -9.02 -8.89
C VAL A 107 1.19 -8.71 -10.29
N VAL A 108 1.29 -7.42 -10.62
CA VAL A 108 1.91 -6.94 -11.87
C VAL A 108 3.10 -6.05 -11.54
N ALA A 109 4.23 -6.25 -12.25
CA ALA A 109 5.43 -5.48 -12.02
C ALA A 109 5.30 -4.07 -12.63
N VAL A 110 5.61 -3.05 -11.83
CA VAL A 110 5.69 -1.65 -12.25
C VAL A 110 7.08 -1.09 -11.90
N PRO A 111 7.57 -0.05 -12.60
CA PRO A 111 8.89 0.54 -12.29
C PRO A 111 8.94 1.26 -10.94
N GLY A 112 7.78 1.54 -10.35
CA GLY A 112 7.66 2.24 -9.09
C GLY A 112 6.26 2.83 -8.92
N LEU A 113 6.18 4.13 -8.57
CA LEU A 113 4.90 4.80 -8.42
C LEU A 113 4.23 4.90 -9.79
N VAL A 114 2.92 4.68 -9.84
CA VAL A 114 2.10 4.83 -11.05
C VAL A 114 1.08 5.95 -10.85
N PRO A 115 0.55 6.57 -11.92
CA PRO A 115 -0.54 7.52 -11.79
C PRO A 115 -1.75 6.91 -11.07
N ASP A 116 -2.45 7.70 -10.27
CA ASP A 116 -3.60 7.26 -9.47
C ASP A 116 -4.65 6.51 -10.30
N GLU A 117 -5.03 7.04 -11.46
CA GLU A 117 -6.01 6.39 -12.35
C GLU A 117 -5.56 4.99 -12.81
N VAL A 118 -4.26 4.82 -13.07
CA VAL A 118 -3.68 3.53 -13.46
C VAL A 118 -3.68 2.56 -12.26
N PHE A 119 -3.33 3.05 -11.07
CA PHE A 119 -3.40 2.27 -9.84
C PHE A 119 -4.83 1.75 -9.59
N PHE A 120 -5.82 2.63 -9.68
CA PHE A 120 -7.22 2.27 -9.48
C PHE A 120 -7.75 1.29 -10.54
N GLU A 121 -7.38 1.49 -11.82
CA GLU A 121 -7.75 0.56 -12.89
C GLU A 121 -7.14 -0.83 -12.67
N HIS A 122 -5.92 -0.92 -12.13
CA HIS A 122 -5.35 -2.21 -11.74
C HIS A 122 -6.17 -2.88 -10.65
N LEU A 123 -6.43 -2.20 -9.53
CA LEU A 123 -7.18 -2.76 -8.41
C LEU A 123 -8.60 -3.16 -8.82
N ALA A 124 -9.28 -2.34 -9.63
CA ALA A 124 -10.63 -2.61 -10.14
C ALA A 124 -10.71 -3.90 -10.96
N ASN A 125 -9.59 -4.34 -11.53
CA ASN A 125 -9.45 -5.56 -12.33
C ASN A 125 -8.64 -6.64 -11.61
N ARG A 126 -8.57 -6.61 -10.27
CA ARG A 126 -7.84 -7.59 -9.44
C ARG A 126 -6.36 -7.73 -9.80
N ARG A 127 -5.72 -6.64 -10.19
CA ARG A 127 -4.27 -6.54 -10.42
C ARG A 127 -3.69 -5.66 -9.34
N PHE A 128 -2.68 -6.13 -8.62
CA PHE A 128 -1.95 -5.34 -7.63
C PHE A 128 -0.63 -4.88 -8.25
N PRO A 129 -0.43 -3.58 -8.54
CA PRO A 129 0.83 -3.09 -9.08
C PRO A 129 1.89 -3.06 -7.97
N ALA A 130 3.02 -3.73 -8.20
CA ALA A 130 4.13 -3.80 -7.25
C ALA A 130 5.44 -3.34 -7.91
N SER A 131 6.18 -2.48 -7.22
CA SER A 131 7.55 -2.12 -7.55
C SER A 131 8.40 -3.38 -7.63
N TRP A 132 9.12 -3.58 -8.74
CA TRP A 132 9.92 -4.79 -8.91
C TRP A 132 11.25 -4.76 -8.16
N TRP A 133 11.85 -3.59 -7.95
CA TRP A 133 13.23 -3.46 -7.45
C TRP A 133 13.32 -3.57 -5.93
N MET A 134 14.52 -3.86 -5.41
CA MET A 134 14.79 -3.95 -3.97
C MET A 134 15.56 -2.72 -3.48
N ARG A 135 15.25 -2.28 -2.26
CA ARG A 135 16.02 -1.24 -1.55
C ARG A 135 17.51 -1.63 -1.41
N LYS A 136 18.37 -0.62 -1.26
CA LYS A 136 19.80 -0.82 -1.03
C LYS A 136 20.11 -1.19 0.42
N PRO A 137 21.29 -1.78 0.73
CA PRO A 137 21.67 -2.13 2.11
C PRO A 137 21.61 -0.94 3.08
N GLU A 138 21.92 0.26 2.62
CA GLU A 138 21.91 1.48 3.46
C GLU A 138 20.50 1.96 3.79
N GLN A 139 19.48 1.43 3.12
CA GLN A 139 18.06 1.77 3.25
C GLN A 139 17.26 0.66 3.98
N LEU A 140 17.95 -0.27 4.64
CA LEU A 140 17.36 -1.45 5.29
C LEU A 140 16.30 -1.09 6.34
N ASP A 141 16.52 -0.01 7.09
CA ASP A 141 15.67 0.39 8.21
C ASP A 141 14.56 1.35 7.80
N TYR A 142 14.76 2.12 6.73
CA TYR A 142 13.77 3.04 6.20
C TYR A 142 14.03 3.33 4.71
N LEU A 143 12.96 3.30 3.93
CA LEU A 143 12.91 3.73 2.54
C LEU A 143 11.61 4.52 2.35
N GLN A 144 11.68 5.69 1.71
CA GLN A 144 10.51 6.53 1.49
C GLN A 144 9.65 5.98 0.33
N GLU A 145 10.28 5.43 -0.71
CA GLU A 145 9.60 4.81 -1.84
C GLU A 145 9.18 3.36 -1.53
N PRO A 146 8.03 2.90 -2.05
CA PRO A 146 7.67 1.49 -1.97
C PRO A 146 8.61 0.67 -2.86
N ASP A 147 9.33 -0.29 -2.28
CA ASP A 147 10.10 -1.29 -3.00
C ASP A 147 9.35 -2.64 -3.03
N CYS A 148 9.92 -3.63 -3.71
CA CYS A 148 9.33 -4.96 -3.82
C CYS A 148 9.05 -5.61 -2.47
N PHE A 149 9.84 -5.34 -1.43
CA PHE A 149 9.55 -5.89 -0.10
C PHE A 149 8.29 -5.26 0.48
N HIS A 150 8.16 -3.93 0.46
CA HIS A 150 6.93 -3.28 0.92
C HIS A 150 5.70 -3.76 0.13
N ASP A 151 5.75 -3.69 -1.20
CA ASP A 151 4.59 -4.01 -2.04
C ASP A 151 4.22 -5.50 -1.96
N VAL A 152 5.20 -6.39 -2.07
CA VAL A 152 4.92 -7.83 -2.19
C VAL A 152 4.77 -8.49 -0.82
N PHE A 153 5.69 -8.26 0.12
CA PHE A 153 5.58 -8.86 1.45
C PHE A 153 4.51 -8.15 2.30
N GLY A 154 4.35 -6.83 2.16
CA GLY A 154 3.39 -6.06 2.95
C GLY A 154 1.94 -6.24 2.53
N HIS A 155 1.63 -6.15 1.23
CA HIS A 155 0.25 -6.13 0.75
C HIS A 155 -0.29 -7.50 0.30
N VAL A 156 0.51 -8.26 -0.44
CA VAL A 156 0.01 -9.43 -1.19
C VAL A 156 -0.52 -10.56 -0.30
N PRO A 157 0.03 -10.87 0.90
CA PRO A 157 -0.51 -11.91 1.75
C PRO A 157 -2.00 -11.78 2.07
N LEU A 158 -2.51 -10.56 2.30
CA LEU A 158 -3.93 -10.35 2.61
C LEU A 158 -4.84 -10.51 1.40
N LEU A 159 -4.32 -10.47 0.17
CA LEU A 159 -5.11 -10.71 -1.05
C LEU A 159 -5.56 -12.18 -1.19
N ILE A 160 -5.08 -13.09 -0.33
CA ILE A 160 -5.61 -14.46 -0.19
C ILE A 160 -6.95 -14.46 0.58
N ASN A 161 -7.19 -13.48 1.44
CA ASN A 161 -8.48 -13.35 2.13
C ASN A 161 -9.52 -12.80 1.15
N PRO A 162 -10.62 -13.51 0.87
CA PRO A 162 -11.59 -13.10 -0.15
C PRO A 162 -12.31 -11.79 0.20
N VAL A 163 -12.57 -11.51 1.48
CA VAL A 163 -13.24 -10.28 1.91
C VAL A 163 -12.32 -9.08 1.70
N PHE A 164 -11.04 -9.21 2.07
CA PHE A 164 -10.05 -8.15 1.84
C PHE A 164 -9.79 -7.95 0.34
N ALA A 165 -9.71 -9.04 -0.43
CA ALA A 165 -9.57 -9.00 -1.88
C ALA A 165 -10.75 -8.29 -2.57
N ASP A 166 -11.98 -8.57 -2.16
CA ASP A 166 -13.17 -7.88 -2.68
C ASP A 166 -13.22 -6.41 -2.25
N TYR A 167 -12.75 -6.08 -1.04
CA TYR A 167 -12.58 -4.69 -0.59
C TYR A 167 -11.58 -3.93 -1.48
N MET A 168 -10.43 -4.51 -1.79
CA MET A 168 -9.42 -3.89 -2.66
C MET A 168 -9.97 -3.65 -4.08
N GLU A 169 -10.77 -4.57 -4.61
CA GLU A 169 -11.42 -4.42 -5.92
C GLU A 169 -12.47 -3.30 -5.89
N ALA A 170 -13.31 -3.28 -4.86
CA ALA A 170 -14.31 -2.24 -4.65
C ALA A 170 -13.65 -0.86 -4.49
N TYR A 171 -12.53 -0.78 -3.76
CA TYR A 171 -11.72 0.43 -3.63
C TYR A 171 -11.20 0.91 -4.99
N GLY A 172 -10.64 0.02 -5.82
CA GLY A 172 -10.21 0.33 -7.19
C GLY A 172 -11.34 0.93 -8.04
N LYS A 173 -12.51 0.28 -8.05
CA LYS A 173 -13.71 0.77 -8.77
C LYS A 173 -14.19 2.13 -8.24
N GLY A 174 -14.16 2.31 -6.92
CA GLY A 174 -14.49 3.57 -6.26
C GLY A 174 -13.53 4.70 -6.64
N GLY A 175 -12.23 4.39 -6.78
CA GLY A 175 -11.18 5.30 -7.22
C GLY A 175 -11.44 5.96 -8.56
N LEU A 176 -11.79 5.16 -9.57
CA LEU A 176 -12.13 5.66 -10.90
C LEU A 176 -13.32 6.63 -10.87
N LYS A 177 -14.32 6.35 -10.03
CA LYS A 177 -15.47 7.25 -9.81
C LYS A 177 -15.04 8.53 -9.08
N ALA A 178 -14.20 8.42 -8.06
CA ALA A 178 -13.71 9.56 -7.30
C ALA A 178 -12.81 10.49 -8.13
N ALA A 179 -12.04 9.95 -9.08
CA ALA A 179 -11.24 10.73 -10.03
C ALA A 179 -12.13 11.69 -10.82
N GLY A 180 -13.21 11.18 -11.42
CA GLY A 180 -14.18 11.99 -12.15
C GLY A 180 -14.95 13.02 -11.29
N LEU A 181 -14.94 12.85 -9.97
CA LEU A 181 -15.58 13.76 -9.03
C LEU A 181 -14.62 14.71 -8.32
N GLY A 182 -13.30 14.61 -8.55
CA GLY A 182 -12.30 15.39 -7.81
C GLY A 182 -12.28 15.05 -6.30
N ALA A 183 -12.35 13.77 -5.97
CA ALA A 183 -12.40 13.26 -4.60
C ALA A 183 -11.28 12.26 -4.27
N LEU A 184 -10.23 12.19 -5.11
CA LEU A 184 -9.13 11.24 -4.94
C LEU A 184 -8.44 11.38 -3.58
N GLU A 185 -8.17 12.60 -3.13
CA GLU A 185 -7.54 12.84 -1.83
C GLU A 185 -8.29 12.18 -0.66
N MET A 186 -9.63 12.17 -0.70
CA MET A 186 -10.44 11.51 0.32
C MET A 186 -10.26 9.99 0.31
N LEU A 187 -10.16 9.38 -0.87
CA LEU A 187 -9.88 7.96 -1.00
C LEU A 187 -8.45 7.60 -0.64
N SER A 188 -7.47 8.43 -1.00
CA SER A 188 -6.07 8.23 -0.61
C SER A 188 -5.93 8.17 0.92
N ARG A 189 -6.66 9.01 1.66
CA ARG A 189 -6.74 8.93 3.13
C ARG A 189 -7.38 7.63 3.62
N LEU A 190 -8.44 7.16 2.96
CA LEU A 190 -9.07 5.88 3.29
C LEU A 190 -8.10 4.72 3.09
N TYR A 191 -7.39 4.68 1.97
CA TYR A 191 -6.37 3.66 1.70
C TYR A 191 -5.22 3.72 2.70
N TRP A 192 -4.70 4.93 2.96
CA TRP A 192 -3.62 5.13 3.91
C TRP A 192 -3.97 4.61 5.32
N TYR A 193 -5.13 4.99 5.84
CA TYR A 193 -5.55 4.60 7.18
C TYR A 193 -6.13 3.19 7.29
N THR A 194 -6.20 2.46 6.18
CA THR A 194 -6.64 1.05 6.16
C THR A 194 -5.55 0.14 5.62
N VAL A 195 -5.40 0.10 4.30
CA VAL A 195 -4.47 -0.80 3.59
C VAL A 195 -3.02 -0.56 4.01
N GLU A 196 -2.61 0.69 4.26
CA GLU A 196 -1.21 0.98 4.63
C GLU A 196 -0.97 0.94 6.15
N PHE A 197 -1.84 1.55 6.95
CA PHE A 197 -1.63 1.75 8.40
C PHE A 197 -2.80 1.30 9.27
N GLY A 198 -3.59 0.33 8.80
CA GLY A 198 -4.71 -0.20 9.54
C GLY A 198 -4.33 -1.19 10.65
N LEU A 199 -5.08 -1.10 11.75
CA LEU A 199 -5.08 -2.08 12.84
C LEU A 199 -6.44 -2.79 12.90
N ILE A 200 -6.45 -4.02 13.41
CA ILE A 200 -7.65 -4.83 13.61
C ILE A 200 -7.74 -5.29 15.06
N ARG A 201 -8.93 -5.20 15.66
CA ARG A 201 -9.22 -5.74 16.98
C ARG A 201 -9.50 -7.23 16.88
N THR A 202 -8.86 -8.01 17.76
CA THR A 202 -9.14 -9.44 17.92
C THR A 202 -9.45 -9.74 19.39
N PRO A 203 -10.04 -10.90 19.72
CA PRO A 203 -10.19 -11.35 21.10
C PRO A 203 -8.85 -11.43 21.87
N GLN A 204 -7.72 -11.56 21.16
CA GLN A 204 -6.36 -11.62 21.72
C GLN A 204 -5.65 -10.24 21.72
N GLY A 205 -6.39 -9.16 21.52
CA GLY A 205 -5.89 -7.78 21.49
C GLY A 205 -5.77 -7.21 20.08
N LEU A 206 -5.16 -6.03 19.97
CA LEU A 206 -4.94 -5.40 18.67
C LEU A 206 -3.92 -6.17 17.84
N ARG A 207 -4.14 -6.19 16.53
CA ARG A 207 -3.25 -6.74 15.52
C ARG A 207 -3.09 -5.77 14.36
N ILE A 208 -2.04 -5.97 13.58
CA ILE A 208 -1.69 -5.19 12.41
C ILE A 208 -2.27 -5.88 11.16
N TYR A 209 -2.78 -5.10 10.21
CA TYR A 209 -3.00 -5.56 8.84
C TYR A 209 -2.47 -4.59 7.79
N GLY A 210 -2.19 -3.33 8.16
CA GLY A 210 -1.62 -2.34 7.26
C GLY A 210 -0.22 -2.70 6.77
N ALA A 211 0.00 -2.65 5.44
CA ALA A 211 1.24 -3.06 4.78
C ALA A 211 2.45 -2.18 5.12
N GLY A 212 2.26 -0.86 5.26
CA GLY A 212 3.27 0.08 5.74
C GLY A 212 3.78 -0.28 7.13
N ILE A 213 2.89 -0.77 8.00
CA ILE A 213 3.27 -1.25 9.33
C ILE A 213 3.99 -2.60 9.20
N VAL A 214 3.41 -3.57 8.49
CA VAL A 214 3.95 -4.93 8.31
C VAL A 214 5.38 -4.93 7.77
N SER A 215 5.69 -4.03 6.85
CA SER A 215 7.01 -3.91 6.20
C SER A 215 8.01 -3.06 6.99
N SER A 216 7.57 -2.39 8.07
CA SER A 216 8.39 -1.53 8.93
C SER A 216 8.55 -2.12 10.33
N GLN A 217 9.80 -2.41 10.73
CA GLN A 217 10.07 -2.94 12.06
C GLN A 217 9.70 -1.93 13.16
N GLY A 218 10.12 -0.68 13.00
CA GLY A 218 9.87 0.37 14.00
C GLY A 218 8.38 0.66 14.16
N GLU A 219 7.64 0.73 13.06
CA GLU A 219 6.22 1.05 13.09
C GLU A 219 5.37 -0.12 13.61
N SER A 220 5.78 -1.36 13.35
CA SER A 220 5.13 -2.55 13.94
C SER A 220 5.22 -2.59 15.47
N ILE A 221 6.32 -2.09 16.05
CA ILE A 221 6.45 -1.97 17.51
C ILE A 221 5.66 -0.75 18.00
N TYR A 222 5.88 0.42 17.38
CA TYR A 222 5.27 1.68 17.79
C TYR A 222 3.74 1.65 17.76
N SER A 223 3.15 1.12 16.68
CA SER A 223 1.69 1.07 16.48
C SER A 223 0.94 0.25 17.53
N LEU A 224 1.58 -0.71 18.20
CA LEU A 224 0.96 -1.56 19.22
C LEU A 224 1.42 -1.25 20.65
N ASP A 225 2.72 -1.01 20.84
CA ASP A 225 3.32 -0.99 22.18
C ASP A 225 3.42 0.43 22.76
N SER A 226 3.50 1.45 21.90
CA SER A 226 3.64 2.84 22.34
C SER A 226 2.33 3.41 22.90
N ALA A 227 2.43 4.22 23.94
CA ALA A 227 1.32 5.03 24.45
C ALA A 227 1.15 6.33 23.64
N SER A 228 2.12 6.70 22.80
CA SER A 228 2.15 7.97 22.04
C SER A 228 1.06 8.12 20.97
N PRO A 229 0.74 7.12 20.11
CA PRO A 229 -0.22 7.32 19.04
C PRO A 229 -1.66 7.20 19.50
N ASN A 230 -2.57 7.93 18.85
CA ASN A 230 -3.99 7.67 18.98
C ASN A 230 -4.34 6.32 18.34
N ARG A 231 -5.26 5.58 18.97
CA ARG A 231 -5.92 4.42 18.36
C ARG A 231 -7.42 4.68 18.41
N ILE A 232 -8.04 4.77 17.24
CA ILE A 232 -9.43 5.25 17.10
C ILE A 232 -10.23 4.20 16.32
N GLY A 233 -11.47 3.94 16.71
CA GLY A 233 -12.36 3.06 15.96
C GLY A 233 -12.56 3.55 14.53
N PHE A 234 -12.65 2.62 13.58
CA PHE A 234 -12.83 2.91 12.17
C PHE A 234 -14.16 3.65 11.89
N ASP A 235 -14.06 4.78 11.19
CA ASP A 235 -15.20 5.51 10.63
C ASP A 235 -14.79 6.18 9.30
N VAL A 236 -15.53 5.89 8.23
CA VAL A 236 -15.19 6.35 6.88
C VAL A 236 -15.22 7.88 6.76
N ARG A 237 -16.21 8.55 7.36
CA ARG A 237 -16.37 10.01 7.27
C ARG A 237 -15.22 10.72 7.97
N ARG A 238 -14.82 10.20 9.13
CA ARG A 238 -13.68 10.64 9.92
C ARG A 238 -12.39 10.45 9.14
N ILE A 239 -12.13 9.23 8.65
CA ILE A 239 -10.90 8.89 7.94
C ILE A 239 -10.72 9.76 6.68
N MET A 240 -11.75 9.88 5.84
CA MET A 240 -11.69 10.67 4.61
C MET A 240 -11.42 12.17 4.84
N ARG A 241 -11.60 12.67 6.06
CA ARG A 241 -11.30 14.04 6.48
C ARG A 241 -9.95 14.19 7.18
N THR A 242 -9.23 13.09 7.44
CA THR A 242 -8.01 13.10 8.26
C THR A 242 -6.77 13.17 7.38
N ARG A 243 -5.96 14.23 7.54
CA ARG A 243 -4.63 14.35 6.91
C ARG A 243 -3.68 13.32 7.47
N TYR A 244 -2.60 13.01 6.75
CA TYR A 244 -1.61 12.03 7.19
C TYR A 244 -0.19 12.49 6.87
N ARG A 245 0.79 11.71 7.33
CA ARG A 245 2.21 11.98 7.07
C ARG A 245 2.90 10.74 6.56
N ILE A 246 3.80 10.94 5.61
CA ILE A 246 4.52 9.88 4.90
C ILE A 246 5.97 9.73 5.39
N ASP A 247 6.45 10.66 6.22
CA ASP A 247 7.86 10.80 6.63
C ASP A 247 8.11 10.55 8.12
N THR A 248 7.06 10.26 8.88
CA THR A 248 7.10 9.99 10.33
C THR A 248 6.15 8.86 10.67
N PHE A 249 6.35 8.20 11.83
CA PHE A 249 5.36 7.25 12.33
C PHE A 249 3.98 7.90 12.50
N GLN A 250 2.92 7.11 12.28
CA GLN A 250 1.56 7.65 12.31
C GLN A 250 1.17 8.14 13.70
N LYS A 251 0.68 9.38 13.76
CA LYS A 251 0.11 9.96 14.99
C LYS A 251 -1.21 9.28 15.39
N THR A 252 -1.95 8.74 14.42
CA THR A 252 -3.24 8.07 14.63
C THR A 252 -3.31 6.79 13.79
N TYR A 253 -3.78 5.70 14.41
CA TYR A 253 -4.15 4.45 13.75
C TYR A 253 -5.65 4.23 13.86
N PHE A 254 -6.28 3.81 12.78
CA PHE A 254 -7.69 3.41 12.79
C PHE A 254 -7.82 1.90 12.96
N VAL A 255 -8.74 1.51 13.83
CA VAL A 255 -8.95 0.14 14.27
C VAL A 255 -10.28 -0.38 13.74
N ILE A 256 -10.23 -1.40 12.89
CA ILE A 256 -11.41 -2.14 12.47
C ILE A 256 -11.70 -3.27 13.45
N ASP A 257 -12.95 -3.72 13.52
CA ASP A 257 -13.33 -4.91 14.27
C ASP A 257 -13.36 -6.18 13.40
N SER A 258 -13.47 -6.04 12.07
CA SER A 258 -13.32 -7.14 11.10
C SER A 258 -13.05 -6.64 9.68
N PHE A 259 -12.58 -7.51 8.78
CA PHE A 259 -12.44 -7.16 7.35
C PHE A 259 -13.80 -6.94 6.67
N GLU A 260 -14.87 -7.59 7.14
CA GLU A 260 -16.23 -7.33 6.67
C GLU A 260 -16.64 -5.89 6.96
N GLN A 261 -16.20 -5.29 8.08
CA GLN A 261 -16.45 -3.88 8.37
C GLN A 261 -15.87 -2.97 7.27
N LEU A 262 -14.65 -3.24 6.79
CA LEU A 262 -14.06 -2.49 5.67
C LEU A 262 -14.89 -2.64 4.39
N PHE A 263 -15.26 -3.88 4.07
CA PHE A 263 -16.02 -4.16 2.86
C PHE A 263 -17.42 -3.54 2.90
N ASP A 264 -18.14 -3.68 4.00
CA ASP A 264 -19.46 -3.08 4.17
C ASP A 264 -19.40 -1.56 4.11
N ALA A 265 -18.30 -0.96 4.57
CA ALA A 265 -18.10 0.47 4.51
C ALA A 265 -17.88 1.02 3.10
N THR A 266 -17.45 0.20 2.13
CA THR A 266 -17.31 0.59 0.71
C THR A 266 -18.50 0.23 -0.16
N ARG A 267 -19.52 -0.46 0.37
CA ARG A 267 -20.77 -0.76 -0.35
C ARG A 267 -21.61 0.47 -0.73
N PRO A 268 -21.77 1.50 0.14
CA PRO A 268 -22.57 2.66 -0.20
C PRO A 268 -21.94 3.48 -1.34
N ASP A 269 -22.77 4.20 -2.08
CA ASP A 269 -22.25 5.19 -3.03
C ASP A 269 -21.57 6.35 -2.28
N PHE A 270 -20.27 6.53 -2.52
CA PHE A 270 -19.50 7.61 -1.93
C PHE A 270 -19.72 8.98 -2.59
N ALA A 271 -20.37 9.08 -3.75
CA ALA A 271 -20.65 10.37 -4.38
C ALA A 271 -21.34 11.40 -3.46
N PRO A 272 -22.47 11.09 -2.78
CA PRO A 272 -23.07 12.01 -1.81
C PRO A 272 -22.19 12.24 -0.57
N LEU A 273 -21.39 11.25 -0.19
CA LEU A 273 -20.45 11.38 0.92
C LEU A 273 -19.38 12.42 0.61
N TYR A 274 -18.74 12.36 -0.56
CA TYR A 274 -17.71 13.33 -0.96
C TYR A 274 -18.22 14.77 -0.92
N GLN A 275 -19.45 15.01 -1.39
CA GLN A 275 -20.08 16.33 -1.34
C GLN A 275 -20.24 16.81 0.11
N ALA A 276 -20.79 15.96 0.97
CA ALA A 276 -21.00 16.29 2.38
C ALA A 276 -19.69 16.53 3.16
N LEU A 277 -18.60 15.86 2.78
CA LEU A 277 -17.30 16.03 3.44
C LEU A 277 -16.57 17.30 3.02
N ARG A 278 -16.82 17.85 1.81
CA ARG A 278 -16.22 19.12 1.37
C ARG A 278 -16.66 20.32 2.21
N GLU A 279 -17.85 20.25 2.77
CA GLU A 279 -18.41 21.31 3.62
C GLU A 279 -17.90 21.22 5.07
N GLN A 280 -17.06 20.23 5.39
CA GLN A 280 -16.54 20.00 6.73
C GLN A 280 -15.03 20.26 6.79
N PRO A 281 -14.50 20.71 7.94
CA PRO A 281 -13.08 20.94 8.09
C PRO A 281 -12.29 19.62 8.01
N THR A 282 -11.12 19.67 7.38
CA THR A 282 -10.13 18.59 7.49
C THR A 282 -9.54 18.56 8.90
N LEU A 283 -9.17 17.36 9.35
CA LEU A 283 -8.57 17.10 10.66
C LEU A 283 -7.07 16.85 10.48
N GLY A 284 -6.27 17.28 11.45
CA GLY A 284 -4.86 16.94 11.52
C GLY A 284 -4.65 15.45 11.81
N ALA A 285 -3.47 14.94 11.49
CA ALA A 285 -3.10 13.53 11.63
C ALA A 285 -3.11 13.07 13.10
N GLY A 286 -2.94 14.00 14.05
CA GLY A 286 -2.92 13.74 15.49
C GLY A 286 -4.19 14.16 16.25
N ASP A 287 -5.21 14.69 15.54
CA ASP A 287 -6.42 15.18 16.18
C ASP A 287 -7.28 14.03 16.70
N ILE A 288 -7.98 14.27 17.82
CA ILE A 288 -9.10 13.46 18.30
C ILE A 288 -10.35 14.34 18.14
N ALA A 289 -11.33 13.86 17.38
CA ALA A 289 -12.56 14.57 17.07
C ALA A 289 -13.71 14.15 18.00
N GLU A 290 -14.72 15.01 18.11
CA GLU A 290 -15.97 14.66 18.78
C GLU A 290 -16.63 13.47 18.07
N GLY A 291 -17.06 12.47 18.85
CA GLY A 291 -17.64 11.24 18.34
C GLY A 291 -16.64 10.13 18.03
N ASP A 292 -15.33 10.39 18.10
CA ASP A 292 -14.31 9.34 17.94
C ASP A 292 -14.48 8.26 19.03
N GLN A 293 -14.52 7.00 18.61
CA GLN A 293 -14.40 5.87 19.53
C GLN A 293 -12.93 5.70 19.91
N VAL A 294 -12.48 6.44 20.93
CA VAL A 294 -11.08 6.45 21.35
C VAL A 294 -10.73 5.17 22.11
N ILE A 295 -9.82 4.37 21.56
CA ILE A 295 -9.27 3.16 22.18
C ILE A 295 -8.01 3.50 22.97
N ASN A 296 -7.18 4.37 22.41
CA ASN A 296 -6.04 4.98 23.09
C ASN A 296 -6.00 6.48 22.75
N ALA A 297 -6.02 7.33 23.76
CA ALA A 297 -5.70 8.75 23.62
C ALA A 297 -4.19 8.88 23.76
N GLY A 298 -3.50 9.22 22.67
CA GLY A 298 -2.05 9.23 22.62
C GLY A 298 -1.39 10.25 23.55
N THR A 299 -0.26 9.91 24.17
CA THR A 299 0.54 10.87 24.97
C THR A 299 1.22 11.94 24.12
N ARG A 300 1.27 11.74 22.79
CA ARG A 300 1.89 12.63 21.78
C ARG A 300 3.41 12.78 21.92
N GLU A 301 4.04 11.93 22.73
CA GLU A 301 5.48 11.95 22.91
C GLU A 301 6.21 11.65 21.59
N GLY A 302 7.17 12.51 21.24
CA GLY A 302 7.98 12.36 20.02
C GLY A 302 7.33 12.84 18.72
N TRP A 303 6.15 13.47 18.77
CA TRP A 303 5.51 14.04 17.59
C TRP A 303 6.24 15.31 17.13
N ALA A 304 6.47 15.43 15.82
CA ALA A 304 6.98 16.66 15.23
C ALA A 304 5.87 17.72 15.10
N ASP A 305 6.22 18.97 15.36
CA ASP A 305 5.35 20.16 15.23
C ASP A 305 5.22 20.67 13.78
N THR A 306 5.64 19.90 12.78
CA THR A 306 5.52 20.29 11.36
C THR A 306 4.13 19.96 10.80
N ASP A 307 3.70 20.75 9.82
CA ASP A 307 2.37 20.65 9.20
C ASP A 307 2.11 19.26 8.61
N ASP A 308 0.88 18.77 8.75
CA ASP A 308 0.42 17.51 8.14
C ASP A 308 0.05 17.72 6.67
N ILE A 309 0.26 16.69 5.83
CA ILE A 309 -0.01 16.71 4.37
C ILE A 309 -1.48 16.35 4.10
#